data_AF-A0A368U0D8-F1
#
_entry.id   AF-A0A368U0D8-F1
#
_cell.length_a   1.000
_cell.length_b   1.000
_cell.length_c   1.000
_cell.angle_alpha   90.00
_cell.angle_beta   90.00
_cell.angle_gamma   90.00
#
_symmetry.space_group_name_H-M   'P 1'
#
loop_
_entity.id
_entity.type
_entity.pdbx_description
1 polymer ?
#
loop_
_entity_poly.entity_id
_entity_poly.type
_entity_poly.pdbx_seq_one_letter_code
_entity_poly.pdbx_strand_id
1 'polypeptide(L)'
;MNFSNTKSSQKATSRIRELSADEETRRLAFVRERALRDEVSFLNDAKREGEQLGIEKGKKLGIEKNKRETAHNLLKLGVLNDEQIAEVTGLAVDEIAKLRIEDKH
;
A
#
# COMPACT_ATOMS: atom_id res chain seq x y z
N MET A 1 3.50 7.42 -74.65
CA MET A 1 3.55 8.28 -73.43
C MET A 1 2.90 7.52 -72.29
N ASN A 2 3.63 7.03 -71.28
CA ASN A 2 3.06 6.46 -70.02
C ASN A 2 4.11 6.35 -68.88
N PHE A 3 5.20 7.15 -68.93
CA PHE A 3 6.27 7.08 -67.92
C PHE A 3 6.11 8.07 -66.75
N SER A 4 5.10 8.95 -66.80
CA SER A 4 4.83 9.97 -65.78
C SER A 4 3.90 9.51 -64.65
N ASN A 5 3.10 8.44 -64.85
CA ASN A 5 2.07 8.01 -63.89
C ASN A 5 2.57 6.97 -62.85
N THR A 6 3.65 6.24 -63.14
CA THR A 6 4.25 5.26 -62.22
C THR A 6 5.14 5.91 -61.16
N LYS A 7 5.86 6.98 -61.51
CA LYS A 7 6.69 7.74 -60.56
C LYS A 7 5.85 8.47 -59.50
N SER A 8 4.70 9.04 -59.86
CA SER A 8 3.79 9.69 -58.92
C SER A 8 3.13 8.70 -57.97
N SER A 9 2.70 7.54 -58.49
CA SER A 9 2.14 6.44 -57.69
C SER A 9 3.16 5.87 -56.70
N GLN A 10 4.40 5.59 -57.14
CA GLN A 10 5.48 5.13 -56.26
C GLN A 10 5.81 6.15 -55.16
N LYS A 11 5.86 7.45 -55.50
CA LYS A 11 6.11 8.52 -54.53
C LYS A 11 4.99 8.64 -53.49
N ALA A 12 3.73 8.44 -53.91
CA ALA A 12 2.58 8.40 -52.99
C ALA A 12 2.65 7.19 -52.05
N THR A 13 2.99 5.99 -52.56
CA THR A 13 3.15 4.79 -51.73
C THR A 13 4.27 4.93 -50.71
N SER A 14 5.43 5.47 -51.11
CA SER A 14 6.53 5.73 -50.17
C SER A 14 6.12 6.70 -49.07
N ARG A 15 5.39 7.78 -49.43
CA ARG A 15 4.92 8.76 -48.44
C ARG A 15 3.92 8.18 -47.45
N ILE A 16 3.00 7.33 -47.90
CA ILE A 16 2.06 6.63 -47.02
C ILE A 16 2.82 5.73 -46.04
N ARG A 17 3.83 4.99 -46.52
CA ARG A 17 4.64 4.12 -45.67
C ARG A 17 5.41 4.89 -44.59
N GLU A 18 5.98 6.04 -44.93
CA GLU A 18 6.63 6.94 -43.96
C GLU A 18 5.63 7.44 -42.92
N LEU A 19 4.46 7.94 -43.34
CA LEU A 19 3.44 8.44 -42.43
C LEU A 19 2.87 7.35 -41.52
N SER A 20 2.69 6.14 -42.04
CA SER A 20 2.28 4.97 -41.25
C SER A 20 3.34 4.57 -40.22
N ALA A 21 4.62 4.58 -40.60
CA ALA A 21 5.72 4.30 -39.66
C ALA A 21 5.80 5.35 -38.54
N ASP A 22 5.60 6.64 -38.86
CA ASP A 22 5.51 7.72 -37.87
C ASP A 22 4.29 7.55 -36.94
N GLU A 23 3.15 7.13 -37.49
CA GLU A 23 1.94 6.88 -36.71
C GLU A 23 2.09 5.67 -35.78
N GLU A 24 2.66 4.57 -36.25
CA GLU A 24 3.00 3.39 -35.43
C GLU A 24 3.97 3.77 -34.30
N THR A 25 4.97 4.59 -34.61
CA THR A 25 5.93 5.08 -33.60
C THR A 25 5.23 5.91 -32.52
N ARG A 26 4.32 6.81 -32.91
CA ARG A 26 3.52 7.59 -31.94
C ARG A 26 2.60 6.70 -31.10
N ARG A 27 1.95 5.71 -31.71
CA ARG A 27 1.09 4.75 -31.01
C ARG A 27 1.89 3.94 -30.00
N LEU A 28 3.06 3.44 -30.39
CA LEU A 28 3.95 2.68 -29.50
C LEU A 28 4.44 3.55 -28.33
N ALA A 29 4.83 4.79 -28.60
CA ALA A 29 5.23 5.74 -27.55
C ALA A 29 4.07 5.99 -26.56
N PHE A 30 2.85 6.19 -27.05
CA PHE A 30 1.67 6.39 -26.21
C PHE A 30 1.35 5.16 -25.34
N VAL A 31 1.39 3.96 -25.92
CA VAL A 31 1.15 2.71 -25.17
C VAL A 31 2.22 2.50 -24.11
N ARG A 32 3.49 2.76 -24.44
CA ARG A 32 4.61 2.65 -23.49
C ARG A 32 4.47 3.65 -22.34
N GLU A 33 4.18 4.91 -22.65
CA GLU A 33 3.95 5.95 -21.64
C GLU A 33 2.79 5.58 -20.71
N ARG A 34 1.71 5.06 -21.28
CA ARG A 34 0.57 4.57 -20.48
C ARG A 34 0.97 3.41 -19.57
N ALA A 35 1.68 2.40 -20.09
CA ALA A 35 2.13 1.26 -19.30
C ALA A 35 3.04 1.70 -18.13
N LEU A 36 3.95 2.64 -18.37
CA LEU A 36 4.81 3.20 -17.32
C LEU A 36 4.00 3.95 -16.25
N ARG A 37 2.99 4.72 -16.65
CA ARG A 37 2.10 5.40 -15.68
C ARG A 37 1.28 4.42 -14.86
N ASP A 38 0.77 3.38 -15.49
CA ASP A 38 -0.01 2.34 -14.81
C ASP A 38 0.88 1.60 -13.81
N GLU A 39 2.12 1.27 -14.18
CA GLU A 39 3.11 0.65 -13.28
C GLU A 39 3.47 1.56 -12.09
N VAL A 40 3.75 2.84 -12.34
CA VAL A 40 4.05 3.81 -11.28
C VAL A 40 2.86 3.99 -10.35
N SER A 41 1.64 4.08 -10.90
CA SER A 41 0.41 4.15 -10.12
C SER A 41 0.27 2.93 -9.20
N PHE A 42 0.45 1.73 -9.75
CA PHE A 42 0.36 0.50 -8.99
C PHE A 42 1.38 0.43 -7.85
N LEU A 43 2.63 0.81 -8.11
CA LEU A 43 3.67 0.85 -7.08
C LEU A 43 3.37 1.88 -5.97
N ASN A 44 2.85 3.05 -6.34
CA ASN A 44 2.45 4.07 -5.39
C ASN A 44 1.26 3.62 -4.54
N ASP A 45 0.31 2.91 -5.12
CA ASP A 45 -0.85 2.34 -4.42
C ASP A 45 -0.39 1.29 -3.41
N ALA A 46 0.43 0.33 -3.84
CA ALA A 46 1.00 -0.69 -2.97
C ALA A 46 1.82 -0.09 -1.82
N LYS A 47 2.59 0.97 -2.07
CA LYS A 47 3.34 1.68 -1.02
C LYS A 47 2.39 2.34 -0.01
N ARG A 48 1.36 3.05 -0.49
CA ARG A 48 0.39 3.72 0.38
C ARG A 48 -0.38 2.72 1.23
N GLU A 49 -0.83 1.61 0.65
CA GLU A 49 -1.48 0.53 1.40
C GLU A 49 -0.53 -0.07 2.45
N GLY A 50 0.73 -0.32 2.08
CA GLY A 50 1.74 -0.82 3.02
C GLY A 50 1.97 0.12 4.21
N GLU A 51 2.08 1.43 3.96
CA GLU A 51 2.22 2.45 5.00
C GLU A 51 0.98 2.51 5.91
N GLN A 52 -0.22 2.50 5.32
CA GLN A 52 -1.48 2.50 6.08
C GLN A 52 -1.60 1.26 6.98
N LEU A 53 -1.37 0.07 6.44
CA LEU A 53 -1.36 -1.18 7.20
C LEU A 53 -0.31 -1.18 8.31
N GLY A 54 0.87 -0.61 8.04
CA GLY A 54 1.93 -0.44 9.02
C GLY A 54 1.50 0.44 10.19
N ILE A 55 0.89 1.59 9.90
CA ILE A 55 0.38 2.53 10.90
C ILE A 55 -0.74 1.90 11.73
N GLU A 56 -1.71 1.24 11.08
CA GLU A 56 -2.81 0.58 11.79
C GLU A 56 -2.32 -0.54 12.71
N LYS A 57 -1.44 -1.41 12.22
CA LYS A 57 -0.83 -2.47 13.04
C LYS A 57 -0.02 -1.88 14.18
N GLY A 58 0.79 -0.86 13.92
CA GLY A 58 1.59 -0.17 14.93
C GLY A 58 0.73 0.45 16.02
N LYS A 59 -0.35 1.14 15.65
CA LYS A 59 -1.31 1.73 16.60
C LYS A 59 -1.99 0.66 17.45
N LYS A 60 -2.45 -0.44 16.85
CA LYS A 60 -3.08 -1.54 17.58
C LYS A 60 -2.11 -2.19 18.57
N LEU A 61 -0.88 -2.49 18.14
CA LEU A 61 0.16 -3.05 19.01
C LEU A 61 0.53 -2.10 20.15
N GLY A 62 0.63 -0.80 19.87
CA GLY A 62 0.92 0.23 20.87
C GLY A 62 -0.19 0.34 21.93
N ILE A 63 -1.45 0.31 21.50
CA ILE A 63 -2.60 0.33 22.43
C ILE A 63 -2.56 -0.90 23.34
N GLU A 64 -2.43 -2.09 22.78
CA GLU A 64 -2.42 -3.34 23.57
C GLU A 64 -1.22 -3.41 24.52
N LYS A 65 -0.04 -2.96 24.08
CA LYS A 65 1.14 -2.85 24.95
C LYS A 65 0.90 -1.87 26.10
N ASN A 66 0.36 -0.68 25.81
CA ASN A 66 0.07 0.31 26.84
C ASN A 66 -0.97 -0.17 27.86
N LYS A 67 -2.01 -0.89 27.41
CA LYS A 67 -3.00 -1.49 28.32
C LYS A 67 -2.34 -2.48 29.29
N ARG A 68 -1.50 -3.39 28.77
CA ARG A 68 -0.77 -4.37 29.59
C ARG A 68 0.22 -3.70 30.55
N GLU A 69 0.96 -2.70 30.10
CA GLU A 69 1.89 -1.96 30.95
C GLU A 69 1.17 -1.19 32.06
N THR A 70 0.02 -0.58 31.73
CA THR A 70 -0.84 0.08 32.72
C THR A 70 -1.37 -0.93 33.74
N ALA A 71 -1.86 -2.09 33.30
CA ALA A 71 -2.29 -3.17 34.19
C ALA A 71 -1.18 -3.63 35.14
N HIS A 72 0.02 -3.85 34.61
CA HIS A 72 1.18 -4.25 35.39
C HIS A 72 1.57 -3.20 36.45
N ASN A 73 1.55 -1.91 36.08
CA ASN A 73 1.79 -0.82 37.03
C ASN A 73 0.71 -0.77 38.13
N LEU A 74 -0.56 -0.96 37.78
CA LEU A 74 -1.66 -0.99 38.76
C LEU A 74 -1.57 -2.21 39.69
N LEU A 75 -1.21 -3.38 39.16
CA LEU A 75 -0.97 -4.60 39.94
C LEU A 75 0.18 -4.40 40.93
N LYS A 76 1.27 -3.77 40.50
CA LYS A 76 2.41 -3.42 41.37
C LYS A 76 2.04 -2.46 42.50
N LEU A 77 1.10 -1.55 42.27
CA LEU A 77 0.59 -0.66 43.34
C LEU A 77 -0.20 -1.44 44.39
N GLY A 78 -0.86 -2.54 44.03
CA GLY A 78 -1.53 -3.45 44.97
C GLY A 78 -2.78 -2.87 45.64
N VAL A 79 -3.31 -1.74 45.14
CA VAL A 79 -4.46 -1.02 45.73
C VAL A 79 -5.80 -1.32 45.07
N LEU A 80 -5.79 -1.92 43.87
CA LEU A 80 -7.01 -2.23 43.10
C LEU A 80 -7.22 -3.75 43.00
N ASN A 81 -8.49 -4.17 42.93
CA ASN A 81 -8.86 -5.55 42.58
C ASN A 81 -8.82 -5.78 41.05
N ASP A 82 -8.94 -7.03 40.63
CA ASP A 82 -8.77 -7.39 39.21
C ASP A 82 -9.91 -6.83 38.34
N GLU A 83 -11.12 -6.69 38.90
CA GLU A 83 -12.26 -6.08 38.23
C GLU A 83 -12.05 -4.59 37.95
N GLN A 84 -11.52 -3.85 38.92
CA GLN A 84 -11.19 -2.42 38.79
C GLN A 84 -10.05 -2.19 37.79
N ILE A 85 -9.03 -3.05 37.82
CA ILE A 85 -7.91 -2.95 36.86
C ILE A 85 -8.41 -3.24 35.44
N ALA A 86 -9.27 -4.25 35.27
CA ALA A 86 -9.90 -4.56 34.00
C ALA A 86 -10.73 -3.37 33.46
N GLU A 87 -11.51 -2.72 34.32
CA GLU A 87 -12.29 -1.52 33.97
C GLU A 87 -11.40 -0.36 33.49
N VAL A 88 -10.33 -0.05 34.22
CA VAL A 88 -9.43 1.08 33.89
C VAL A 88 -8.63 0.80 32.62
N THR A 89 -8.17 -0.44 32.41
CA THR A 89 -7.28 -0.80 31.30
C THR A 89 -8.03 -1.26 30.05
N GLY A 90 -9.31 -1.60 30.18
CA GLY A 90 -10.10 -2.20 29.11
C GLY A 90 -9.58 -3.59 28.69
N LEU A 91 -8.92 -4.31 29.60
CA LEU A 91 -8.53 -5.71 29.45
C LEU A 91 -9.59 -6.62 30.10
N ALA A 92 -9.63 -7.89 29.72
CA ALA A 92 -10.50 -8.85 30.41
C ALA A 92 -9.96 -9.17 31.81
N VAL A 93 -10.85 -9.43 32.76
CA VAL A 93 -10.47 -9.83 34.13
C VAL A 93 -9.56 -11.06 34.11
N ASP A 94 -9.84 -12.02 33.23
CA ASP A 94 -9.01 -13.22 33.02
C ASP A 94 -7.57 -12.89 32.56
N GLU A 95 -7.38 -11.81 31.79
CA GLU A 95 -6.05 -11.36 31.38
C GLU A 95 -5.29 -10.72 32.54
N ILE A 96 -5.98 -9.94 33.37
CA ILE A 96 -5.40 -9.37 34.59
C ILE A 96 -4.98 -10.48 35.56
N ALA A 97 -5.82 -11.50 35.74
CA ALA A 97 -5.51 -12.66 36.59
C ALA A 97 -4.25 -13.40 36.10
N LYS A 98 -4.07 -13.56 34.79
CA LYS A 98 -2.85 -14.14 34.20
C LYS A 98 -1.62 -13.26 34.45
N LEU A 99 -1.72 -11.95 34.21
CA LEU A 99 -0.62 -11.00 34.46
C LEU A 99 -0.18 -11.01 35.93
N ARG A 100 -1.12 -11.15 36.86
CA ARG A 100 -0.83 -11.25 38.30
C ARG A 100 -0.05 -12.51 38.67
N ILE A 101 -0.24 -13.61 37.94
CA ILE A 101 0.53 -14.84 38.14
C ILE A 101 1.93 -14.68 37.54
N GLU A 102 2.03 -14.07 36.36
CA GLU A 102 3.32 -13.75 35.70
C GLU A 102 4.20 -12.84 36.58
N ASP A 103 3.63 -11.82 37.22
CA ASP A 103 4.36 -10.89 38.11
C ASP A 103 4.86 -11.50 39.43
N LYS A 104 4.32 -12.67 39.83
CA LYS A 104 4.69 -13.36 41.08
C LYS A 104 5.86 -14.32 40.90
N HIS A 105 6.32 -14.55 39.67
CA HIS A 105 7.46 -15.42 39.33
C HIS A 105 8.69 -14.59 38.97
#